data_AF-A0A1S2F7W4-F1
#
_entry.id   AF-A0A1S2F7W4-F1
#
_cell.length_a   1.000
_cell.length_b   1.000
_cell.length_c   1.000
_cell.angle_alpha   90.00
_cell.angle_beta   90.00
_cell.angle_gamma   90.00
#
_symmetry.space_group_name_H-M   'P 1'
#
loop_
_entity.id
_entity.type
_entity.pdbx_description
1 polymer ?
#
loop_
_entity_poly.entity_id
_entity_poly.type
_entity_poly.pdbx_seq_one_letter_code
_entity_poly.pdbx_strand_id
1 'polypeptide(L)'
;MNKIKSNPYVKSVSQKSITYTDEFKRLFIAEYESGRLPREIFESCGFDIEILGMVRVNKAAKRWKSAYTTSGLDGLTDTRKGNSGRPLGRELSMEEKYERLLAQNKLLQAENELL
;
A
#
# COMPACT_ATOMS: atom_id res chain seq x y z
N MET A 1 14.33 -8.39 14.25
CA MET A 1 13.11 -7.67 13.81
C MET A 1 13.17 -6.16 13.99
N ASN A 2 13.66 -5.64 15.11
CA ASN A 2 13.62 -4.18 15.41
C ASN A 2 14.32 -3.30 14.36
N LYS A 3 15.44 -3.76 13.78
CA LYS A 3 16.17 -3.03 12.72
C LYS A 3 15.37 -2.84 11.42
N ILE A 4 14.41 -3.72 11.11
CA ILE A 4 13.58 -3.59 9.91
C ILE A 4 12.46 -2.56 10.13
N LYS A 5 11.95 -2.46 11.37
CA LYS A 5 10.82 -1.59 11.71
C LYS A 5 11.17 -0.09 11.62
N SER A 6 12.44 0.27 11.74
CA SER A 6 12.90 1.67 11.65
C SER A 6 13.00 2.20 10.22
N ASN A 7 12.88 1.33 9.20
CA ASN A 7 12.98 1.77 7.81
C ASN A 7 11.68 2.51 7.38
N PRO A 8 11.76 3.69 6.77
CA PRO A 8 10.58 4.48 6.36
C PRO A 8 9.67 3.75 5.36
N TYR A 9 10.21 2.79 4.61
CA TYR A 9 9.47 1.98 3.65
C TYR A 9 8.74 0.79 4.28
N VAL A 10 8.79 0.65 5.61
CA VAL A 10 8.10 -0.40 6.37
C VAL A 10 6.94 0.19 7.14
N LYS A 11 5.73 -0.22 6.79
CA LYS A 11 4.49 0.18 7.48
C LYS A 11 4.30 -0.56 8.80
N SER A 12 4.56 -1.87 8.82
CA SER A 12 4.43 -2.68 10.04
C SER A 12 5.22 -3.97 9.94
N VAL A 13 5.72 -4.46 11.07
CA VAL A 13 6.41 -5.75 11.18
C VAL A 13 5.72 -6.60 12.23
N SER A 14 5.36 -7.82 11.86
CA SER A 14 4.90 -8.87 12.78
C SER A 14 5.92 -10.00 12.82
N GLN A 15 5.73 -11.00 13.68
CA GLN A 15 6.58 -12.20 13.71
C GLN A 15 6.60 -12.94 12.35
N LYS A 16 5.49 -12.91 11.60
CA LYS A 16 5.32 -13.68 10.36
C LYS A 16 5.51 -12.85 9.10
N SER A 17 5.13 -11.57 9.13
CA SER A 17 5.01 -10.72 7.94
C SER A 17 5.64 -9.34 8.12
N ILE A 18 6.04 -8.76 6.97
CA ILE A 18 6.44 -7.36 6.85
C ILE A 18 5.46 -6.73 5.86
N THR A 19 4.83 -5.64 6.27
CA THR A 19 3.99 -4.82 5.41
C THR A 19 4.80 -3.61 4.98
N TYR A 20 4.97 -3.45 3.68
CA TYR A 20 5.68 -2.31 3.09
C TYR A 20 4.70 -1.20 2.75
N THR A 21 5.21 0.04 2.69
CA THR A 21 4.42 1.20 2.28
C THR A 21 4.03 1.10 0.81
N ASP A 22 2.96 1.80 0.42
CA ASP A 22 2.52 1.84 -0.98
C ASP A 22 3.55 2.57 -1.84
N GLU A 23 4.18 3.62 -1.29
CA GLU A 23 5.29 4.35 -1.90
C GLU A 23 6.47 3.44 -2.25
N PHE A 24 6.90 2.58 -1.32
CA PHE A 24 8.01 1.67 -1.59
C PHE A 24 7.71 0.70 -2.72
N LYS A 25 6.48 0.18 -2.80
CA LYS A 25 6.09 -0.72 -3.88
C LYS A 25 6.13 -0.02 -5.24
N ARG A 26 5.70 1.25 -5.31
CA ARG A 26 5.74 2.07 -6.53
C ARG A 26 7.17 2.34 -6.95
N LEU A 27 8.02 2.78 -6.01
CA LEU A 27 9.45 2.98 -6.24
C LEU A 27 10.11 1.68 -6.72
N PHE A 28 9.79 0.55 -6.09
CA PHE A 28 10.33 -0.74 -6.47
C PHE A 28 10.01 -1.09 -7.93
N ILE A 29 8.76 -0.88 -8.38
CA ILE A 29 8.38 -1.17 -9.76
C ILE A 29 9.11 -0.24 -10.73
N ALA A 30 9.18 1.05 -10.45
CA ALA A 30 9.87 2.01 -11.31
C ALA A 30 11.36 1.66 -11.49
N GLU A 31 12.07 1.36 -10.39
CA GLU A 31 13.49 0.97 -10.42
C GLU A 31 13.70 -0.42 -11.06
N TYR A 32 12.74 -1.32 -10.91
CA TYR A 32 12.80 -2.64 -11.55
C TYR A 32 12.59 -2.54 -13.07
N GLU A 33 11.68 -1.67 -13.52
CA GLU A 33 11.47 -1.40 -14.94
C GLU A 33 12.68 -0.71 -15.58
N SER A 34 13.46 0.06 -14.81
CA SER A 34 14.75 0.60 -15.26
C SER A 34 15.88 -0.45 -15.28
N GLY A 35 15.58 -1.72 -15.00
CA GLY A 35 16.51 -2.84 -15.12
C GLY A 35 17.27 -3.22 -13.85
N ARG A 36 16.99 -2.59 -12.69
CA ARG A 36 17.68 -2.92 -11.44
C ARG A 36 17.17 -4.20 -10.82
N LEU A 37 18.06 -4.91 -10.12
CA LEU A 37 17.71 -6.17 -9.48
C LEU A 37 16.98 -5.93 -8.15
N PRO A 38 16.05 -6.82 -7.74
CA PRO A 38 15.34 -6.68 -6.48
C PRO A 38 16.24 -6.54 -5.25
N ARG A 39 17.41 -7.20 -5.24
CA ARG A 39 18.39 -7.07 -4.15
C ARG A 39 18.88 -5.62 -4.04
N GLU A 40 19.33 -5.05 -5.16
CA GLU A 40 19.92 -3.72 -5.22
C GLU A 40 18.92 -2.63 -4.83
N ILE A 41 17.65 -2.77 -5.23
CA ILE A 41 16.59 -1.83 -4.90
C ILE A 41 16.31 -1.84 -3.38
N PHE A 42 16.29 -3.02 -2.77
CA PHE A 42 16.10 -3.12 -1.32
C PHE A 42 17.32 -2.58 -0.56
N GLU A 43 18.54 -2.89 -1.00
CA GLU A 43 19.76 -2.36 -0.39
C GLU A 43 19.85 -0.83 -0.51
N SER A 44 19.54 -0.27 -1.69
CA SER A 44 19.53 1.18 -1.90
C SER A 44 18.49 1.90 -1.02
N CYS A 45 17.41 1.20 -0.67
CA CYS A 45 16.38 1.70 0.24
C CYS A 45 16.67 1.40 1.71
N GLY A 46 17.89 1.00 2.05
CA GLY A 46 18.36 0.80 3.42
C GLY A 46 17.88 -0.49 4.08
N PHE A 47 17.53 -1.52 3.29
CA PHE A 47 17.27 -2.85 3.82
C PHE A 47 18.56 -3.67 3.90
N ASP A 48 18.83 -4.23 5.07
CA ASP A 48 19.85 -5.25 5.25
C ASP A 48 19.31 -6.61 4.76
N ILE A 49 19.81 -7.07 3.61
CA ILE A 49 19.35 -8.31 2.97
C ILE A 49 19.77 -9.56 3.73
N GLU A 50 20.89 -9.52 4.46
CA GLU A 50 21.34 -10.66 5.27
C GLU A 50 20.39 -10.87 6.45
N ILE A 51 19.87 -9.78 7.03
CA ILE A 51 18.85 -9.84 8.09
C ILE A 51 17.46 -10.14 7.53
N LEU A 52 17.09 -9.55 6.38
CA LEU A 52 15.76 -9.70 5.79
C LEU A 52 15.56 -11.08 5.13
N GLY A 53 16.61 -11.60 4.51
CA GLY A 53 16.64 -12.84 3.76
C GLY A 53 16.14 -12.68 2.32
N MET A 54 16.92 -13.18 1.36
CA MET A 54 16.64 -13.07 -0.07
C MET A 54 15.30 -13.72 -0.49
N VAL A 55 14.86 -14.77 0.22
CA VAL A 55 13.55 -15.40 -0.03
C VAL A 55 12.40 -14.41 0.18
N ARG A 56 12.49 -13.52 1.18
CA ARG A 56 11.46 -12.51 1.42
C ARG A 56 11.44 -11.45 0.33
N VAL A 57 12.62 -11.00 -0.10
CA VAL A 57 12.79 -10.06 -1.22
C VAL A 57 12.15 -10.61 -2.48
N ASN A 58 12.51 -11.84 -2.88
CA ASN A 58 11.98 -12.48 -4.08
C ASN A 58 10.46 -12.68 -4.04
N LYS A 59 9.91 -13.10 -2.89
CA LYS A 59 8.46 -13.24 -2.72
C LYS A 59 7.72 -11.90 -2.77
N ALA A 60 8.30 -10.84 -2.21
CA ALA A 60 7.74 -9.50 -2.28
C ALA A 60 7.75 -8.98 -3.71
N ALA A 61 8.91 -9.03 -4.38
CA ALA A 61 9.09 -8.65 -5.76
C ALA A 61 8.10 -9.36 -6.70
N LYS A 62 7.99 -10.70 -6.59
CA LYS A 62 7.03 -11.49 -7.38
C LYS A 62 5.60 -10.98 -7.18
N ARG A 63 5.19 -10.76 -5.92
CA ARG A 63 3.83 -10.30 -5.59
C ARG A 63 3.53 -8.93 -6.22
N TRP A 64 4.45 -7.98 -6.08
CA TRP A 64 4.24 -6.62 -6.58
C TRP A 64 4.26 -6.54 -8.09
N LYS A 65 5.19 -7.26 -8.73
CA LYS A 65 5.20 -7.40 -10.20
C LYS A 65 3.88 -7.96 -10.72
N SER A 66 3.41 -9.07 -10.14
CA SER A 66 2.13 -9.65 -10.55
C SER A 66 0.95 -8.68 -10.35
N ALA A 67 0.88 -8.03 -9.19
CA ALA A 67 -0.18 -7.06 -8.91
C ALA A 67 -0.15 -5.86 -9.89
N TYR A 68 1.04 -5.37 -10.21
CA TYR A 68 1.23 -4.28 -11.17
C TYR A 68 0.86 -4.69 -12.60
N THR A 69 1.26 -5.88 -13.05
CA THR A 69 0.85 -6.39 -14.36
C THR A 69 -0.66 -6.56 -14.49
N THR A 70 -1.36 -6.93 -13.40
CA THR A 70 -2.82 -7.12 -13.43
C THR A 70 -3.61 -5.82 -13.32
N SER A 71 -3.17 -4.85 -12.51
CA SER A 71 -3.99 -3.68 -12.16
C SER A 71 -3.19 -2.37 -12.04
N GLY A 72 -2.00 -2.30 -12.61
CA GLY A 72 -1.15 -1.11 -12.58
C GLY A 72 -0.85 -0.61 -11.16
N LEU A 73 -0.83 0.71 -10.99
CA LEU A 73 -0.57 1.37 -9.71
C LEU A 73 -1.65 1.07 -8.65
N ASP A 74 -2.89 0.83 -9.07
CA ASP A 74 -3.99 0.49 -8.16
C ASP A 74 -3.73 -0.86 -7.48
N GLY A 75 -3.13 -1.81 -8.20
CA GLY A 75 -2.73 -3.11 -7.65
C GLY A 75 -1.65 -3.03 -6.55
N LEU A 76 -0.92 -1.92 -6.47
CA LEU A 76 0.11 -1.70 -5.46
C LEU A 76 -0.44 -1.02 -4.20
N THR A 77 -1.59 -0.35 -4.30
CA THR A 77 -2.17 0.47 -3.24
C THR A 77 -2.90 -0.38 -2.19
N ASP A 78 -2.79 -0.02 -0.91
CA ASP A 78 -3.49 -0.71 0.18
C ASP A 78 -4.99 -0.38 0.18
N THR A 79 -5.79 -1.21 -0.50
CA THR A 79 -7.24 -1.04 -0.66
C THR A 79 -8.05 -1.12 0.64
N ARG A 80 -7.43 -1.56 1.75
CA ARG A 80 -8.09 -1.56 3.06
C ARG A 80 -8.38 -0.16 3.60
N LYS A 81 -7.69 0.88 3.11
CA LYS A 81 -7.88 2.27 3.57
C LYS A 81 -9.28 2.83 3.24
N GLY A 82 -9.87 2.40 2.12
CA GLY A 82 -11.18 2.90 1.67
C GLY A 82 -12.36 1.95 1.95
N ASN A 83 -12.07 0.72 2.38
CA ASN A 83 -13.10 -0.31 2.54
C ASN A 83 -13.53 -0.43 4.00
N SER A 84 -14.75 0.01 4.30
CA SER A 84 -15.36 -0.14 5.61
C SER A 84 -15.90 -1.56 5.81
N GLY A 85 -15.06 -2.45 6.32
CA GLY A 85 -15.47 -3.74 6.92
C GLY A 85 -16.55 -4.51 6.17
N ARG A 86 -17.44 -5.16 6.93
CA ARG A 86 -18.60 -5.86 6.38
C ARG A 86 -19.67 -4.83 5.98
N PRO A 87 -20.21 -4.87 4.74
CA PRO A 87 -21.32 -4.02 4.35
C PRO A 87 -22.54 -4.21 5.27
N LEU A 88 -23.28 -3.13 5.49
CA LEU A 88 -24.53 -3.18 6.25
C LEU A 88 -25.54 -4.08 5.51
N GLY A 89 -26.09 -5.08 6.19
CA GLY A 89 -27.05 -6.01 5.59
C GLY A 89 -28.50 -5.50 5.50
N ARG A 90 -28.80 -4.37 6.15
CA ARG A 90 -30.10 -3.68 6.08
C ARG A 90 -30.02 -2.46 5.18
N GLU A 91 -31.15 -2.00 4.69
CA GLU A 91 -31.25 -0.71 4.01
C GLU A 91 -31.01 0.46 4.99
N LEU A 92 -30.44 1.54 4.46
CA LEU A 92 -30.28 2.80 5.16
C LEU A 92 -31.62 3.54 5.21
N SER A 93 -31.91 4.16 6.36
CA SER A 93 -33.01 5.12 6.49
C SER A 93 -32.76 6.36 5.63
N MET A 94 -33.82 7.14 5.40
CA MET A 94 -33.72 8.39 4.63
C MET A 94 -32.76 9.40 5.27
N GLU A 95 -32.78 9.49 6.60
CA GLU A 95 -31.91 10.38 7.37
C GLU A 95 -30.43 9.95 7.27
N GLU A 96 -30.15 8.65 7.41
CA GLU A 96 -28.78 8.13 7.20
C GLU A 96 -28.27 8.38 5.76
N LYS A 97 -29.15 8.27 4.76
CA LYS A 97 -28.81 8.60 3.36
C LYS A 97 -28.49 10.10 3.21
N TYR A 98 -29.26 10.96 3.86
CA TYR A 98 -29.06 12.41 3.83
C TYR A 98 -27.73 12.82 4.47
N GLU A 99 -27.42 12.30 5.65
CA GLU A 99 -26.15 12.55 6.35
C GLU A 99 -24.94 12.12 5.52
N ARG A 100 -25.02 10.96 4.86
CA ARG A 100 -23.94 10.48 3.99
C ARG A 100 -23.76 11.39 2.77
N LEU A 101 -24.85 11.89 2.19
CA LEU A 101 -24.80 12.83 1.07
C LEU A 101 -24.20 14.18 1.47
N LEU A 102 -24.54 14.69 2.66
CA LEU A 102 -23.94 15.91 3.21
C LEU A 102 -22.44 15.75 3.42
N ALA A 103 -22.01 14.62 4.01
CA ALA A 103 -20.60 14.33 4.20
C ALA A 103 -19.82 14.27 2.87
N GLN A 104 -20.42 13.65 1.84
CA GLN A 104 -19.82 13.58 0.51
C GLN A 104 -19.69 14.97 -0.14
N ASN A 105 -20.72 15.81 -0.05
CA ASN A 105 -20.66 17.18 -0.56
C ASN A 105 -19.57 18.00 0.14
N LYS A 106 -19.45 17.86 1.47
CA LYS A 106 -18.43 18.57 2.24
C LYS A 106 -17.02 18.17 1.83
N LEU A 107 -16.79 16.88 1.56
CA LEU A 107 -15.49 16.39 1.11
C LEU A 107 -15.15 16.93 -0.29
N LEU A 108 -16.11 16.90 -1.22
CA LEU A 108 -15.94 17.46 -2.56
C LEU A 108 -15.66 18.98 -2.54
N GLN A 109 -16.31 19.72 -1.64
CA GLN A 109 -16.04 21.15 -1.46
C GLN A 109 -14.60 21.38 -0.99
N ALA A 110 -14.13 20.63 0.00
CA ALA A 110 -12.76 20.74 0.48
C ALA A 110 -11.71 20.37 -0.59
N GLU A 111 -11.99 19.37 -1.44
CA GLU A 111 -11.10 19.04 -2.58
C GLU A 111 -11.02 20.19 -3.59
N ASN A 112 -12.15 20.85 -3.89
CA ASN A 112 -12.18 22.01 -4.77
C ASN A 112 -11.46 23.25 -4.18
N GLU A 113 -11.47 23.41 -2.86
CA GLU A 113 -10.76 24.52 -2.17
C GLU A 113 -9.23 24.34 -2.18
N LEU A 114 -8.74 23.12 -2.38
CA LEU A 114 -7.30 22.78 -2.41
C LEU A 114 -6.70 22.79 -3.84
N LEU A 115 -7.50 23.09 -4.87
CA LEU A 115 -7.11 23.18 -6.29
C LEU A 115 -7.00 24.64 -6.74
#